data_AF-A0AAU9BAB5-F1
#
_entry.id   AF-A0AAU9BAB5-F1
#
_cell.length_a   1.000
_cell.length_b   1.000
_cell.length_c   1.000
_cell.angle_alpha   90.00
_cell.angle_beta   90.00
_cell.angle_gamma   90.00
#
_symmetry.space_group_name_H-M   'P 1'
#
loop_
_entity.id
_entity.type
_entity.pdbx_description
1 polymer ?
#
loop_
_entity_poly.entity_id
_entity_poly.type
_entity_poly.pdbx_seq_one_letter_code
_entity_poly.pdbx_strand_id
1 'polypeptide(L)'
;MFVYPLLLAMTASAHAQSDDAARKQLQQAATGPTFRIGYSEFRLVPDSVVSRTQAKKTADAREVRVGAYAVQSKAAKTGAVAKTAAPKTKLAAAMSDDGRPVVVTSTLEVYHSNVAVLQDAARVSGGTLVYSSKAGGNGRIEFDSVAAAMAAIPKIQALAGVKEVSPEIIQGEDQMN
;
A
#
# COMPACT_ATOMS: atom_id res chain seq x y z
N MET A 1 -33.43 -48.09 -20.78
CA MET A 1 -32.77 -48.22 -19.47
C MET A 1 -31.29 -48.33 -19.78
N PHE A 2 -30.42 -47.33 -19.60
CA PHE A 2 -30.22 -46.42 -18.47
C PHE A 2 -29.90 -44.99 -18.93
N VAL A 3 -30.35 -44.04 -18.10
CA VAL A 3 -29.99 -42.62 -18.10
C VAL A 3 -28.90 -42.45 -17.05
N TYR A 4 -27.84 -41.71 -17.33
CA TYR A 4 -26.99 -41.06 -16.31
C TYR A 4 -26.30 -39.82 -16.91
N PRO A 5 -26.73 -38.60 -16.53
CA PRO A 5 -25.87 -37.44 -16.55
C PRO A 5 -25.22 -37.33 -15.16
N LEU A 6 -23.92 -37.05 -15.07
CA LEU A 6 -23.40 -36.48 -13.83
C LEU A 6 -22.38 -35.40 -14.12
N LEU A 7 -22.81 -34.19 -13.72
CA LEU A 7 -22.11 -32.93 -13.73
C LEU A 7 -20.68 -33.06 -13.18
N LEU A 8 -19.75 -32.42 -13.88
CA LEU A 8 -18.46 -32.02 -13.34
C LEU A 8 -18.25 -30.53 -13.63
N ALA A 9 -17.87 -29.78 -12.58
CA ALA A 9 -17.37 -28.40 -12.54
C ALA A 9 -18.27 -27.38 -11.80
N MET A 10 -18.12 -27.28 -10.47
CA MET A 10 -18.65 -26.14 -9.68
C MET A 10 -17.68 -25.58 -8.61
N THR A 11 -16.38 -25.89 -8.65
CA THR A 11 -15.45 -25.44 -7.59
C THR A 11 -14.56 -24.22 -7.96
N ALA A 12 -14.56 -23.75 -9.20
CA ALA A 12 -13.72 -22.60 -9.60
C ALA A 12 -14.33 -21.24 -9.25
N SER A 13 -15.67 -21.11 -9.21
CA SER A 13 -16.35 -19.82 -9.07
C SER A 13 -16.30 -19.23 -7.65
N ALA A 14 -16.10 -20.06 -6.62
CA ALA A 14 -16.14 -19.62 -5.23
C ALA A 14 -14.91 -18.78 -4.82
N HIS A 15 -13.72 -19.09 -5.38
CA HIS A 15 -12.49 -18.37 -5.05
C HIS A 15 -12.44 -17.00 -5.74
N ALA A 16 -12.77 -16.93 -7.03
CA ALA A 16 -12.81 -15.67 -7.77
C ALA A 16 -13.82 -14.66 -7.19
N GLN A 17 -14.98 -15.14 -6.74
CA GLN A 17 -16.01 -14.29 -6.14
C GLN A 17 -15.62 -13.75 -4.76
N SER A 18 -14.84 -14.52 -3.99
CA SER A 18 -14.34 -14.10 -2.67
C SER A 18 -13.27 -13.03 -2.79
N ASP A 19 -12.34 -13.17 -3.73
CA ASP A 19 -11.28 -12.20 -3.97
C ASP A 19 -11.84 -10.85 -4.47
N ASP A 20 -12.84 -10.87 -5.36
CA ASP A 20 -13.51 -9.66 -5.84
C ASP A 20 -14.27 -8.94 -4.71
N ALA A 21 -14.94 -9.69 -3.84
CA ALA A 21 -15.63 -9.14 -2.68
C ALA A 21 -14.65 -8.49 -1.68
N ALA A 22 -13.53 -9.15 -1.39
CA ALA A 22 -12.49 -8.62 -0.51
C ALA A 22 -11.86 -7.34 -1.08
N ARG A 23 -11.61 -7.29 -2.40
CA ARG A 23 -11.12 -6.09 -3.10
C ARG A 23 -12.13 -4.95 -3.04
N LYS A 24 -13.42 -5.20 -3.29
CA LYS A 24 -14.48 -4.19 -3.16
C LYS A 24 -14.57 -3.64 -1.74
N GLN A 25 -14.47 -4.50 -0.73
CA GLN A 25 -14.46 -4.07 0.67
C GLN A 25 -13.23 -3.21 0.98
N LEU A 26 -12.07 -3.54 0.41
CA LEU A 26 -10.86 -2.75 0.54
C LEU A 26 -10.99 -1.37 -0.14
N GLN A 27 -11.60 -1.33 -1.33
CA GLN A 27 -11.94 -0.09 -2.04
C GLN A 27 -12.87 0.81 -1.23
N GLN A 28 -13.93 0.24 -0.64
CA GLN A 28 -14.86 1.00 0.20
C GLN A 28 -14.20 1.53 1.48
N ALA A 29 -13.22 0.80 2.01
CA ALA A 29 -12.45 1.22 3.18
C ALA A 29 -11.35 2.26 2.84
N ALA A 30 -11.02 2.47 1.56
CA ALA A 30 -10.06 3.48 1.11
C ALA A 30 -10.63 4.89 1.32
N THR A 31 -10.47 5.42 2.53
CA THR A 31 -11.00 6.73 2.97
C THR A 31 -9.92 7.63 3.54
N GLY A 32 -8.66 7.16 3.56
CA GLY A 32 -7.53 7.88 4.10
C GLY A 32 -6.98 8.98 3.19
N PRO A 33 -5.82 9.55 3.57
CA PRO A 33 -5.10 10.51 2.73
C PRO A 33 -4.78 9.95 1.35
N THR A 34 -4.79 10.82 0.35
CA THR A 34 -4.38 10.50 -1.01
C THR A 34 -2.91 10.83 -1.25
N PHE A 35 -2.30 10.13 -2.18
CA PHE A 35 -0.98 10.45 -2.74
C PHE A 35 -0.96 10.09 -4.22
N ARG A 36 0.07 10.56 -4.92
CA ARG A 36 0.25 10.30 -6.34
C ARG A 36 1.63 9.73 -6.60
N ILE A 37 1.71 8.86 -7.59
CA ILE A 37 2.96 8.39 -8.19
C ILE A 37 2.78 8.54 -9.69
N GLY A 38 3.52 9.48 -10.29
CA GLY A 38 3.25 9.89 -11.67
C GLY A 38 1.79 10.31 -11.88
N TYR A 39 1.08 9.59 -12.75
CA TYR A 39 -0.31 9.89 -13.11
C TYR A 39 -1.36 9.15 -12.26
N SER A 40 -0.96 8.13 -11.50
CA SER A 40 -1.89 7.34 -10.70
C SER A 40 -2.15 7.99 -9.35
N GLU A 41 -3.42 8.11 -8.98
CA GLU A 41 -3.84 8.50 -7.64
C GLU A 41 -4.09 7.27 -6.79
N PHE A 42 -3.61 7.30 -5.55
CA PHE A 42 -3.81 6.26 -4.57
C PHE A 42 -4.45 6.85 -3.33
N ARG A 43 -5.31 6.07 -2.68
CA ARG A 43 -5.95 6.42 -1.42
C ARG A 43 -5.65 5.36 -0.38
N LEU A 44 -5.09 5.78 0.75
CA LEU A 44 -4.82 4.89 1.87
C LEU A 44 -6.10 4.26 2.40
N VAL A 45 -6.00 3.01 2.85
CA VAL A 45 -7.03 2.29 3.58
C VAL A 45 -6.72 2.36 5.07
N PRO A 46 -7.40 3.23 5.84
CA PRO A 46 -7.21 3.31 7.28
C PRO A 46 -7.56 1.97 7.94
N ASP A 47 -6.90 1.69 9.07
CA ASP A 47 -7.13 0.48 9.88
C ASP A 47 -6.94 -0.86 9.12
N SER A 48 -6.29 -0.82 7.96
CA SER A 48 -5.87 -2.02 7.26
C SER A 48 -4.74 -2.72 8.01
N VAL A 49 -4.81 -4.05 8.04
CA VAL A 49 -3.73 -4.89 8.56
C VAL A 49 -2.97 -5.44 7.36
N VAL A 50 -1.70 -5.07 7.26
CA VAL A 50 -0.76 -5.63 6.29
C VAL A 50 0.12 -6.64 7.02
N SER A 51 0.16 -7.87 6.51
CA SER A 51 0.98 -8.95 7.07
C SER A 51 1.72 -9.68 5.96
N ARG A 52 2.91 -10.19 6.25
CA ARG A 52 3.65 -11.02 5.28
C ARG A 52 2.93 -12.36 5.13
N THR A 53 2.69 -12.79 3.89
CA THR A 53 2.09 -14.10 3.62
C THR A 53 3.02 -15.20 4.14
N GLN A 54 2.45 -16.14 4.89
CA GLN A 54 3.16 -17.31 5.36
C GLN A 54 2.87 -18.47 4.41
N ALA A 55 3.91 -19.17 3.95
CA ALA A 55 3.80 -20.26 2.98
C ALA A 55 2.88 -21.43 3.42
N LYS A 56 2.56 -21.53 4.72
CA LYS A 56 1.74 -22.62 5.29
C LYS A 56 0.35 -22.19 5.77
N LYS A 57 -0.05 -20.93 5.60
CA LYS A 57 -1.37 -20.44 6.01
C LYS A 57 -2.33 -20.46 4.83
N THR A 58 -3.48 -21.12 4.98
CA THR A 58 -4.59 -21.02 4.02
C THR A 58 -5.01 -19.56 3.89
N ALA A 59 -5.18 -19.07 2.66
CA ALA A 59 -5.67 -17.72 2.41
C ALA A 59 -7.02 -17.53 3.10
N ASP A 60 -7.15 -16.48 3.90
CA ASP A 60 -8.46 -16.07 4.40
C ASP A 60 -9.24 -15.46 3.22
N ALA A 61 -10.51 -15.82 3.05
CA ALA A 61 -11.37 -15.30 1.98
C ALA A 61 -11.57 -13.77 2.06
N ARG A 62 -11.15 -13.14 3.15
CA ARG A 62 -11.17 -11.69 3.37
C ARG A 62 -9.82 -11.01 3.13
N GLU A 63 -8.79 -11.76 2.77
CA GLU A 63 -7.44 -11.24 2.46
C GLU A 63 -7.32 -10.89 0.98
N VAL A 64 -6.83 -9.70 0.70
CA VAL A 64 -6.36 -9.31 -0.63
C VAL A 64 -4.84 -9.50 -0.65
N ARG A 65 -4.33 -10.31 -1.60
CA ARG A 65 -2.89 -10.52 -1.76
C ARG A 65 -2.26 -9.44 -2.64
N VAL A 66 -1.14 -8.90 -2.17
CA VAL A 66 -0.29 -7.93 -2.88
C VAL A 66 1.16 -8.41 -2.76
N GLY A 67 1.65 -9.11 -3.78
CA GLY A 67 2.96 -9.76 -3.76
C GLY A 67 3.09 -10.71 -2.57
N ALA A 68 4.12 -10.50 -1.73
CA ALA A 68 4.37 -11.28 -0.51
C ALA A 68 3.53 -10.82 0.71
N TYR A 69 2.50 -10.00 0.52
CA TYR A 69 1.69 -9.45 1.61
C TYR A 69 0.22 -9.82 1.47
N ALA A 70 -0.43 -10.05 2.62
CA ALA A 70 -1.86 -10.15 2.77
C ALA A 70 -2.38 -8.88 3.43
N VAL A 71 -3.39 -8.28 2.80
CA VAL A 71 -4.07 -7.06 3.24
C VAL A 71 -5.47 -7.41 3.68
N GLN A 72 -5.85 -6.97 4.87
CA GLN A 72 -7.23 -7.06 5.35
C GLN A 72 -7.72 -5.69 5.80
N SER A 73 -8.90 -5.29 5.32
CA SER A 73 -9.66 -4.18 5.90
C SER A 73 -10.30 -4.66 7.21
N LYS A 74 -10.09 -3.93 8.32
CA LYS A 74 -10.69 -4.27 9.62
C LYS A 74 -12.17 -3.87 9.72
N ALA A 75 -12.85 -3.56 8.62
CA ALA A 75 -14.27 -3.20 8.62
C ALA A 75 -15.16 -4.39 9.02
N ALA A 76 -15.23 -4.69 10.32
CA ALA A 76 -16.26 -5.48 11.02
C ALA A 76 -15.98 -5.62 12.54
N LYS A 77 -15.50 -4.58 13.24
CA LYS A 77 -15.68 -4.51 14.70
C LYS A 77 -16.29 -3.16 15.05
N THR A 78 -17.61 -3.10 15.00
CA THR A 78 -18.42 -2.06 15.63
C THR A 78 -18.12 -2.09 17.12
N GLY A 79 -17.27 -1.18 17.57
CA GLY A 79 -16.87 -1.04 18.95
C GLY A 79 -15.91 0.12 19.03
N ALA A 80 -16.37 1.24 19.60
CA ALA A 80 -15.64 2.48 19.73
C ALA A 80 -14.20 2.22 20.16
N VAL A 81 -13.24 2.45 19.27
CA VAL A 81 -11.82 2.42 19.61
C VAL A 81 -11.49 3.82 20.09
N ALA A 82 -11.14 3.93 21.38
CA ALA A 82 -10.54 5.13 21.92
C ALA A 82 -9.39 5.59 21.01
N LYS A 83 -9.15 6.92 20.93
CA LYS A 83 -8.01 7.53 20.24
C LYS A 83 -6.67 7.14 20.90
N THR A 84 -6.35 5.86 20.94
CA THR A 84 -4.98 5.37 21.07
C THR A 84 -4.28 5.71 19.77
N ALA A 85 -3.12 6.34 19.84
CA ALA A 85 -2.29 6.60 18.66
C ALA A 85 -2.19 5.31 17.83
N ALA A 86 -2.54 5.39 16.55
CA ALA A 86 -2.42 4.25 15.64
C ALA A 86 -0.99 3.68 15.77
N PRO A 87 -0.83 2.35 15.83
CA PRO A 87 0.50 1.76 15.93
C PRO A 87 1.40 2.31 14.82
N LYS A 88 2.67 2.60 15.14
CA LYS A 88 3.68 3.01 14.16
C LYS A 88 3.94 1.84 13.20
N THR A 89 3.11 1.70 12.17
CA THR A 89 3.29 0.66 11.16
C THR A 89 4.15 1.20 10.01
N LYS A 90 5.12 0.39 9.59
CA LYS A 90 5.95 0.67 8.41
C LYS A 90 5.29 0.26 7.11
N LEU A 91 4.12 -0.38 7.18
CA LEU A 91 3.33 -0.82 6.03
C LEU A 91 1.88 -0.39 6.24
N ALA A 92 1.22 -0.03 5.14
CA ALA A 92 -0.20 0.26 5.07
C ALA A 92 -0.74 -0.19 3.72
N ALA A 93 -2.05 -0.41 3.60
CA ALA A 93 -2.66 -0.64 2.30
C ALA A 93 -3.14 0.67 1.67
N ALA A 94 -3.10 0.73 0.35
CA ALA A 94 -3.78 1.74 -0.45
C ALA A 94 -4.48 1.08 -1.63
N MET A 95 -5.45 1.79 -2.17
CA MET A 95 -6.12 1.46 -3.42
C MET A 95 -5.82 2.54 -4.44
N SER A 96 -5.45 2.16 -5.66
CA SER A 96 -5.43 3.10 -6.78
C SER A 96 -6.86 3.48 -7.21
N ASP A 97 -6.95 4.55 -7.98
CA ASP A 97 -8.16 5.00 -8.66
C ASP A 97 -8.75 3.94 -9.62
N ASP A 98 -7.91 3.11 -10.25
CA ASP A 98 -8.32 1.97 -11.09
C ASP A 98 -8.66 0.69 -10.29
N GLY A 99 -8.66 0.76 -8.95
CA GLY A 99 -9.10 -0.33 -8.08
C GLY A 99 -8.05 -1.41 -7.80
N ARG A 100 -6.77 -1.14 -8.09
CA ARG A 100 -5.65 -2.03 -7.76
C ARG A 100 -5.20 -1.82 -6.31
N PRO A 101 -5.11 -2.90 -5.52
CA PRO A 101 -4.55 -2.83 -4.17
C PRO A 101 -3.01 -2.76 -4.22
N VAL A 102 -2.43 -1.88 -3.41
CA VAL A 102 -0.98 -1.76 -3.22
C VAL A 102 -0.63 -1.72 -1.74
N VAL A 103 0.61 -2.05 -1.41
CA VAL A 103 1.18 -1.85 -0.07
C VAL A 103 2.08 -0.63 -0.10
N VAL A 104 1.81 0.34 0.77
CA VAL A 104 2.60 1.55 0.96
C VAL A 104 3.59 1.32 2.11
N THR A 105 4.85 1.72 1.92
CA THR A 105 5.88 1.61 2.96
C THR A 105 6.10 2.94 3.70
N SER A 106 6.93 2.91 4.76
CA SER A 106 7.39 4.12 5.45
C SER A 106 8.55 4.83 4.76
N THR A 107 8.95 4.41 3.56
CA THR A 107 9.98 5.08 2.77
C THR A 107 9.35 6.07 1.79
N LEU A 108 9.95 7.24 1.65
CA LEU A 108 9.68 8.15 0.54
C LEU A 108 10.80 8.09 -0.49
N GLU A 109 10.43 8.01 -1.76
CA GLU A 109 11.32 8.30 -2.88
C GLU A 109 11.27 9.80 -3.17
N VAL A 110 12.44 10.41 -3.32
CA VAL A 110 12.59 11.85 -3.57
C VAL A 110 13.39 12.04 -4.84
N TYR A 111 12.75 12.55 -5.89
CA TYR A 111 13.41 12.97 -7.12
C TYR A 111 13.87 14.41 -7.01
N HIS A 112 15.11 14.68 -7.38
CA HIS A 112 15.75 15.96 -7.17
C HIS A 112 16.52 16.46 -8.40
N SER A 113 16.81 17.75 -8.44
CA SER A 113 17.76 18.36 -9.38
C SER A 113 19.20 18.33 -8.88
N ASN A 114 19.41 18.27 -7.56
CA ASN A 114 20.71 18.22 -6.91
C ASN A 114 20.65 17.37 -5.63
N VAL A 115 21.68 16.56 -5.40
CA VAL A 115 21.80 15.65 -4.25
C VAL A 115 21.85 16.39 -2.90
N ALA A 116 22.31 17.65 -2.85
CA ALA A 116 22.38 18.43 -1.60
C ALA A 116 21.00 18.58 -0.93
N VAL A 117 19.93 18.63 -1.72
CA VAL A 117 18.55 18.78 -1.24
C VAL A 117 18.09 17.57 -0.41
N LEU A 118 18.66 16.37 -0.60
CA LEU A 118 18.26 15.17 0.12
C LEU A 118 18.58 15.24 1.62
N GLN A 119 19.70 15.88 1.99
CA GLN A 119 20.08 16.06 3.40
C GLN A 119 19.13 17.05 4.08
N ASP A 120 18.78 18.13 3.39
CA ASP A 120 17.79 19.10 3.85
C ASP A 120 16.41 18.45 3.98
N ALA A 121 16.00 17.67 2.99
CA ALA A 121 14.75 16.91 3.00
C ALA A 121 14.66 15.99 4.23
N ALA A 122 15.70 15.20 4.50
CA ALA A 122 15.73 14.32 5.67
C ALA A 122 15.64 15.13 6.97
N ARG A 123 16.40 16.22 7.08
CA ARG A 123 16.43 17.09 8.27
C ARG A 123 15.09 17.78 8.54
N VAL A 124 14.45 18.39 7.55
CA VAL A 124 13.18 19.13 7.75
C VAL A 124 11.98 18.19 7.95
N SER A 125 12.06 16.98 7.39
CA SER A 125 11.01 15.98 7.53
C SER A 125 11.12 15.17 8.82
N GLY A 126 12.32 15.11 9.42
CA GLY A 126 12.63 14.21 10.54
C GLY A 126 12.83 12.75 10.11
N GLY A 127 13.07 12.51 8.82
CA GLY A 127 13.37 11.18 8.28
C GLY A 127 14.87 10.89 8.23
N THR A 128 15.22 9.64 7.91
CA THR A 128 16.61 9.20 7.74
C THR A 128 16.93 8.97 6.27
N LEU A 129 17.94 9.65 5.73
CA LEU A 129 18.40 9.40 4.37
C LEU A 129 19.08 8.02 4.30
N VAL A 130 18.47 7.06 3.58
CA VAL A 130 18.98 5.67 3.46
C VAL A 130 19.59 5.38 2.09
N TYR A 131 19.28 6.19 1.09
CA TYR A 131 19.86 6.09 -0.24
C TYR A 131 19.91 7.48 -0.90
N SER A 132 20.97 7.73 -1.67
CA SER A 132 21.14 8.95 -2.45
C SER A 132 21.88 8.65 -3.74
N SER A 133 21.35 9.11 -4.88
CA SER A 133 22.00 8.93 -6.18
C SER A 133 22.02 10.22 -6.98
N LYS A 134 23.23 10.72 -7.26
CA LYS A 134 23.41 11.83 -8.19
C LYS A 134 23.09 11.43 -9.63
N ALA A 135 23.50 10.23 -10.04
CA ALA A 135 23.29 9.72 -11.41
C ALA A 135 21.82 9.37 -11.69
N GLY A 136 21.14 8.75 -10.72
CA GLY A 136 19.72 8.40 -10.80
C GLY A 136 18.77 9.56 -10.54
N GLY A 137 19.28 10.68 -10.00
CA GLY A 137 18.47 11.86 -9.67
C GLY A 137 17.43 11.61 -8.58
N ASN A 138 17.63 10.58 -7.76
CA ASN A 138 16.70 10.17 -6.72
C ASN A 138 17.41 9.78 -5.42
N GLY A 139 16.68 9.87 -4.31
CA GLY A 139 17.07 9.38 -2.99
C GLY A 139 15.90 8.72 -2.28
N ARG A 140 16.18 8.05 -1.16
CA ARG A 140 15.17 7.42 -0.30
C ARG A 140 15.33 7.90 1.13
N ILE A 141 14.22 8.31 1.73
CA ILE A 141 14.15 8.76 3.12
C ILE A 141 13.21 7.84 3.88
N GLU A 142 13.74 7.16 4.89
CA GLU A 142 12.99 6.24 5.75
C GLU A 142 12.37 6.98 6.95
N PHE A 143 11.14 6.61 7.29
CA PHE A 143 10.41 7.14 8.44
C PHE A 143 10.01 6.04 9.43
N ASP A 144 9.66 6.45 10.65
CA ASP A 144 9.18 5.55 11.69
C ASP A 144 7.84 4.87 11.35
N SER A 145 7.03 5.48 10.48
CA SER A 145 5.73 4.96 10.08
C SER A 145 5.28 5.53 8.73
N VAL A 146 4.32 4.86 8.09
CA VAL A 146 3.65 5.39 6.88
C VAL A 146 3.00 6.74 7.17
N ALA A 147 2.38 6.91 8.35
CA ALA A 147 1.76 8.18 8.71
C ALA A 147 2.77 9.33 8.78
N ALA A 148 3.98 9.07 9.31
CA ALA A 148 5.06 10.07 9.35
C ALA A 148 5.59 10.39 7.95
N ALA A 149 5.78 9.37 7.10
CA ALA A 149 6.15 9.55 5.71
C ALA A 149 5.14 10.43 4.96
N MET A 150 3.84 10.11 5.05
CA MET A 150 2.77 10.87 4.41
C MET A 150 2.72 12.33 4.88
N ALA A 151 2.90 12.58 6.18
CA ALA A 151 2.96 13.93 6.73
C ALA A 151 4.20 14.73 6.31
N ALA A 152 5.27 14.04 5.90
CA ALA A 152 6.51 14.65 5.42
C ALA A 152 6.45 15.08 3.94
N ILE A 153 5.62 14.42 3.11
CA ILE A 153 5.49 14.72 1.67
C ILE A 153 5.35 16.23 1.40
N PRO A 154 4.37 16.97 1.97
CA PRO A 154 4.22 18.39 1.65
C PRO A 154 5.43 19.25 2.09
N LYS A 155 6.12 18.84 3.17
CA LYS A 155 7.32 19.55 3.65
C LYS A 155 8.49 19.39 2.69
N ILE A 156 8.71 18.16 2.21
CA ILE A 156 9.80 17.86 1.29
C ILE A 156 9.48 18.44 -0.09
N GLN A 157 8.25 18.31 -0.58
CA GLN A 157 7.82 18.83 -1.88
C GLN A 157 7.97 20.35 -2.00
N ALA A 158 7.91 21.08 -0.87
CA ALA A 158 8.10 22.53 -0.83
C ALA A 158 9.58 22.97 -0.93
N LEU A 159 10.54 22.05 -0.83
CA LEU A 159 11.96 22.40 -0.91
C LEU A 159 12.37 22.70 -2.36
N ALA A 160 13.14 23.78 -2.53
CA ALA A 160 13.73 24.12 -3.81
C ALA A 160 14.63 22.98 -4.32
N GLY A 161 14.42 22.57 -5.58
CA GLY A 161 15.18 21.49 -6.20
C GLY A 161 14.61 20.08 -5.99
N VAL A 162 13.53 19.93 -5.24
CA VAL A 162 12.69 18.71 -5.26
C VAL A 162 11.77 18.76 -6.48
N LYS A 163 11.75 17.68 -7.26
CA LYS A 163 10.89 17.52 -8.43
C LYS A 163 9.61 16.79 -8.06
N GLU A 164 9.75 15.66 -7.37
CA GLU A 164 8.65 14.80 -6.96
C GLU A 164 9.03 14.08 -5.67
N VAL A 165 8.04 13.87 -4.81
CA VAL A 165 8.14 13.06 -3.61
C VAL A 165 6.95 12.12 -3.58
N SER A 166 7.20 10.84 -3.42
CA SER A 166 6.14 9.86 -3.33
C SER A 166 6.51 8.71 -2.39
N PRO A 167 5.51 8.05 -1.78
CA PRO A 167 5.76 6.83 -1.03
C PRO A 167 6.26 5.71 -1.94
N GLU A 168 7.20 4.92 -1.45
CA GLU A 168 7.52 3.64 -2.06
C GLU A 168 6.35 2.67 -1.87
N ILE A 169 5.92 2.04 -2.98
CA ILE A 169 4.85 1.06 -3.00
C ILE A 169 5.35 -0.30 -3.46
N ILE A 170 4.70 -1.35 -2.93
CA ILE A 170 4.84 -2.72 -3.38
C ILE A 170 3.53 -3.07 -4.09
N GLN A 171 3.64 -3.41 -5.37
CA GLN A 171 2.53 -3.87 -6.18
C GLN A 171 2.52 -5.40 -6.19
N GLY A 172 1.34 -5.99 -6.37
CA GLY A 172 1.28 -7.40 -6.75
C GLY A 172 1.85 -7.55 -8.16
N GLU A 173 2.59 -8.63 -8.41
CA GLU A 173 2.81 -9.06 -9.79
C GLU A 173 1.42 -9.27 -10.40
N ASP A 174 1.05 -8.48 -11.41
CA ASP A 174 -0.05 -8.83 -12.29
C ASP A 174 0.25 -10.27 -12.74
N GLN A 175 -0.61 -11.23 -12.40
CA GLN A 175 -0.49 -12.58 -12.93
C GLN A 175 -0.68 -12.49 -14.44
N MET A 176 0.41 -12.23 -15.16
CA MET A 176 0.54 -12.48 -16.59
C MET A 176 0.52 -14.00 -16.75
N ASN A 177 -0.67 -14.54 -16.96
CA ASN A 177 -0.83 -15.83 -17.65
C ASN A 177 -0.66 -15.60 -19.15
#